data_AF-A0A520R4N4-F1
#
_entry.id   AF-A0A520R4N4-F1
#
_cell.length_a   1.000
_cell.length_b   1.000
_cell.length_c   1.000
_cell.angle_alpha   90.00
_cell.angle_beta   90.00
_cell.angle_gamma   90.00
#
_symmetry.space_group_name_H-M   'P 1'
#
loop_
_entity.id
_entity.type
_entity.pdbx_description
1 polymer ?
#
loop_
_entity_poly.entity_id
_entity_poly.type
_entity_poly.pdbx_seq_one_letter_code
_entity_poly.pdbx_strand_id
1 'polypeptide(L)'
;MFVERRIGSAPLARAWQERAVVPFPDGVTLSFSAGEVVLRRDEWLTLEQVGEVFWAAASGRELPRWLRWRGINLQKALPSQTRRSRRD
;
A
#
# COMPACT_ATOMS: atom_id res chain seq x y z
N MET A 1 -2.31 -6.74 4.42
CA MET A 1 -2.31 -5.32 4.88
C MET A 1 -1.21 -4.57 4.14
N PHE A 2 -1.13 -3.25 4.25
CA PHE A 2 -0.08 -2.44 3.62
C PHE A 2 0.36 -1.30 4.56
N VAL A 3 1.56 -0.77 4.32
CA VAL A 3 2.11 0.37 5.08
C VAL A 3 2.56 1.44 4.09
N GLU A 4 2.20 2.68 4.36
CA GLU A 4 2.65 3.85 3.62
C GLU A 4 3.45 4.79 4.51
N ARG A 5 4.44 5.47 3.93
CA ARG A 5 5.31 6.41 4.62
C ARG A 5 5.42 7.69 3.82
N ARG A 6 5.34 8.82 4.53
CA ARG A 6 5.66 10.15 4.03
C ARG A 6 6.74 10.78 4.89
N ILE A 7 7.73 11.41 4.26
CA ILE A 7 8.81 12.12 4.95
C ILE A 7 8.76 13.58 4.51
N GLY A 8 8.35 14.48 5.40
CA GLY A 8 8.17 15.89 5.05
C GLY A 8 7.26 16.08 3.83
N SER A 9 7.76 16.82 2.83
CA SER A 9 7.06 17.07 1.56
C SER A 9 7.31 15.99 0.50
N ALA A 10 8.08 14.93 0.79
CA ALA A 10 8.37 13.89 -0.18
C ALA A 10 7.09 13.20 -0.69
N PRO A 11 7.11 12.67 -1.92
CA PRO A 11 6.05 11.80 -2.41
C PRO A 11 5.78 10.65 -1.46
N LEU A 12 4.51 10.21 -1.42
CA LEU A 12 4.12 9.06 -0.63
C LEU A 12 4.85 7.81 -1.14
N ALA A 13 5.32 6.97 -0.24
CA ALA A 13 5.93 5.70 -0.57
C ALA A 13 5.19 4.55 0.12
N ARG A 14 5.15 3.40 -0.54
CA ARG A 14 4.56 2.17 0.00
C ARG A 14 5.66 1.16 0.34
N ALA A 15 5.46 0.48 1.45
CA ALA A 15 6.29 -0.62 1.88
C ALA A 15 6.18 -1.80 0.90
N TRP A 16 7.30 -2.45 0.62
CA TRP A 16 7.33 -3.72 -0.10
C TRP A 16 8.43 -4.63 0.43
N GLN A 17 8.31 -5.92 0.11
CA GLN A 17 9.24 -6.98 0.51
C GLN A 17 9.71 -7.77 -0.71
N GLU A 18 11.00 -8.09 -0.78
CA GLU A 18 11.57 -8.81 -1.93
C GLU A 18 11.01 -10.24 -2.06
N ARG A 19 10.74 -10.90 -0.93
CA ARG A 19 10.20 -12.26 -0.88
C ARG A 19 8.81 -12.26 -0.27
N ALA A 20 7.80 -12.01 -1.11
CA ALA A 20 6.41 -12.01 -0.70
C ALA A 20 5.80 -13.43 -0.70
N VAL A 21 5.40 -13.91 0.48
CA VAL A 21 4.56 -15.10 0.64
C VAL A 21 3.16 -14.64 0.98
N VAL A 22 2.31 -14.53 -0.04
CA VAL A 22 1.00 -13.89 0.06
C VAL A 22 -0.05 -14.67 -0.74
N PRO A 23 -1.33 -14.63 -0.34
CA PRO A 23 -2.41 -15.38 -1.00
C PRO A 23 -2.81 -14.79 -2.36
N PHE A 24 -2.30 -13.61 -2.72
CA PHE A 24 -2.65 -12.87 -3.94
C PHE A 24 -1.43 -12.78 -4.87
N PRO A 25 -1.18 -13.81 -5.71
CA PRO A 25 0.04 -13.89 -6.52
C PRO A 25 0.17 -12.76 -7.54
N ASP A 26 -0.96 -12.21 -8.01
CA ASP A 26 -0.98 -11.12 -8.99
C ASP A 26 -1.14 -9.73 -8.34
N GLY A 27 -1.19 -9.67 -7.01
CA GLY A 27 -1.60 -8.48 -6.27
C GLY A 27 -3.10 -8.44 -6.00
N VAL A 28 -3.57 -7.33 -5.42
CA VAL A 28 -4.95 -7.20 -4.95
C VAL A 28 -5.42 -5.76 -5.00
N THR A 29 -6.67 -5.53 -5.37
CA THR A 29 -7.34 -4.24 -5.22
C THR A 29 -8.16 -4.24 -3.94
N LEU A 30 -7.90 -3.30 -3.05
CA LEU A 30 -8.69 -3.05 -1.86
C LEU A 30 -9.68 -1.93 -2.14
N SER A 31 -10.97 -2.24 -2.11
CA SER A 31 -12.03 -1.24 -2.34
C SER A 31 -12.57 -0.73 -1.00
N PHE A 32 -12.53 0.59 -0.83
CA PHE A 32 -13.07 1.33 0.31
C PHE A 32 -14.13 2.31 -0.17
N SER A 33 -14.94 2.85 0.74
CA SER A 33 -15.93 3.89 0.39
C SER A 33 -15.29 5.14 -0.23
N ALA A 34 -14.05 5.46 0.15
CA ALA A 34 -13.29 6.61 -0.32
C ALA A 34 -12.44 6.33 -1.58
N GLY A 35 -12.55 5.14 -2.17
CA GLY A 35 -11.83 4.77 -3.39
C GLY A 35 -11.10 3.43 -3.28
N GLU A 36 -10.23 3.18 -4.24
CA GLU A 36 -9.55 1.90 -4.38
C GLU A 36 -8.04 2.04 -4.20
N VAL A 37 -7.45 1.03 -3.57
CA VAL A 37 -6.00 0.90 -3.42
C VAL A 37 -5.57 -0.37 -4.14
N VAL A 38 -4.90 -0.18 -5.29
CA VAL A 38 -4.24 -1.28 -6.01
C VAL A 38 -2.91 -1.57 -5.33
N LEU A 39 -2.74 -2.80 -4.84
CA LEU A 39 -1.52 -3.30 -4.24
C LEU A 39 -0.86 -4.30 -5.18
N ARG A 40 0.46 -4.17 -5.37
CA ARG A 40 1.25 -5.25 -5.95
C ARG A 40 1.38 -6.40 -4.95
N ARG A 41 1.64 -7.61 -5.44
CA ARG A 41 1.89 -8.81 -4.60
C ARG A 41 2.88 -8.52 -3.47
N ASP A 42 3.97 -7.83 -3.78
CA ASP A 42 5.05 -7.54 -2.86
C ASP A 42 4.79 -6.38 -1.89
N GLU A 43 3.67 -5.69 -2.05
CA GLU A 43 3.21 -4.60 -1.16
C GLU A 43 2.25 -5.11 -0.07
N TRP A 44 1.88 -6.40 -0.12
CA TRP A 44 1.09 -7.02 0.92
C TRP A 44 1.99 -7.51 2.07
N LEU A 45 1.71 -7.02 3.26
CA LEU A 45 2.37 -7.39 4.51
C LEU A 45 1.42 -8.20 5.41
N THR A 46 1.98 -9.15 6.16
CA THR A 46 1.29 -9.89 7.22
C THR A 46 1.04 -9.01 8.44
N LEU A 47 0.21 -9.48 9.38
CA LEU A 47 -0.05 -8.75 10.62
C LEU A 47 1.22 -8.52 11.43
N GLU A 48 2.04 -9.57 11.55
CA GLU A 48 3.31 -9.55 12.27
C GLU A 48 4.29 -8.55 11.65
N GLN A 49 4.39 -8.53 10.32
CA GLN A 49 5.25 -7.58 9.60
C GLN A 49 4.80 -6.14 9.82
N VAL A 50 3.50 -5.87 9.75
CA VAL A 50 2.96 -4.54 10.05
C VAL A 50 3.27 -4.16 11.50
N GLY A 51 3.02 -5.06 12.46
CA GLY A 51 3.31 -4.85 13.86
C GLY A 51 4.78 -4.53 14.12
N GLU A 52 5.71 -5.27 13.50
CA GLU A 52 7.15 -5.06 13.59
C GLU A 52 7.54 -3.65 13.11
N VAL A 53 7.02 -3.22 11.95
CA VAL A 53 7.29 -1.90 11.38
C VAL A 53 6.77 -0.78 12.27
N PHE A 54 5.53 -0.88 12.75
CA PHE A 54 4.93 0.13 13.61
C PHE A 54 5.62 0.22 14.97
N TRP A 55 5.95 -0.93 15.57
CA TRP A 55 6.66 -0.96 16.84
C TRP A 55 8.07 -0.38 16.73
N ALA A 56 8.82 -0.71 15.67
CA ALA A 56 10.14 -0.16 15.42
C ALA A 56 10.09 1.37 15.26
N ALA A 57 9.13 1.85 14.44
CA ALA A 57 8.94 3.29 14.22
C ALA A 57 8.53 4.03 15.52
N ALA A 58 7.58 3.50 16.28
CA ALA A 58 7.11 4.10 17.53
C ALA A 58 8.19 4.11 18.63
N SER A 59 9.09 3.13 18.61
CA SER A 59 10.16 2.99 19.61
C SER A 59 11.47 3.69 19.21
N GLY A 60 11.50 4.40 18.08
CA GLY A 60 12.74 5.01 17.55
C GLY A 60 13.83 4.01 17.19
N ARG A 61 13.46 2.75 16.91
CA ARG A 61 14.39 1.69 16.51
C ARG A 61 14.58 1.68 14.99
N GLU A 62 15.65 1.04 14.55
CA GLU A 62 15.84 0.76 13.14
C GLU A 62 14.68 -0.06 12.56
N LEU A 63 14.26 0.28 11.35
CA LEU A 63 13.23 -0.45 10.64
C LEU A 63 13.74 -1.84 10.21
N PRO A 64 12.85 -2.82 10.02
CA PRO A 64 13.25 -4.17 9.67
C PRO A 64 14.07 -4.23 8.37
N ARG A 65 15.13 -5.06 8.35
CA ARG A 65 16.05 -5.17 7.20
C ARG A 65 15.41 -5.67 5.92
N TRP A 66 14.25 -6.33 6.00
CA TRP A 66 13.50 -6.80 4.83
C TRP A 66 12.67 -5.67 4.20
N LEU A 67 12.38 -4.60 4.95
CA LEU A 67 11.49 -3.53 4.52
C LEU A 67 12.16 -2.66 3.44
N ARG A 68 11.45 -2.43 2.35
CA ARG A 68 11.85 -1.50 1.29
C ARG A 68 10.71 -0.53 1.01
N TRP A 69 11.03 0.59 0.36
CA TRP A 69 10.07 1.64 0.03
C TRP A 69 10.02 1.84 -1.48
N ARG A 70 8.83 2.01 -2.02
CA ARG A 70 8.57 2.32 -3.43
C ARG A 70 7.70 3.55 -3.50
N GLY A 71 8.13 4.57 -4.24
CA GLY A 71 7.31 5.77 -4.47
C GLY A 71 6.00 5.40 -5.17
N ILE A 72 4.88 5.95 -4.72
CA ILE A 72 3.57 5.78 -5.34
C ILE A 72 3.06 7.12 -5.88
N ASN A 73 2.51 7.08 -7.10
CA ASN A 73 1.86 8.24 -7.70
C ASN A 73 0.35 8.13 -7.50
N LEU A 74 -0.20 8.94 -6.60
CA LEU A 74 -1.62 8.95 -6.26
C LEU A 74 -2.52 9.48 -7.40
N GLN A 75 -1.96 10.07 -8.46
CA GLN A 75 -2.74 10.65 -9.57
C GLN A 75 -3.44 9.62 -10.46
N LYS A 76 -3.18 8.31 -10.29
CA LYS A 76 -3.74 7.24 -11.13
C LYS A 76 -4.89 6.43 -10.50
N ALA A 77 -5.35 6.79 -9.30
CA ALA A 77 -6.32 5.99 -8.55
C ALA A 77 -7.81 6.34 -8.80
N LEU A 78 -8.12 7.28 -9.69
CA LEU A 78 -9.51 7.55 -10.07
C LEU A 78 -9.85 6.74 -11.33
N PRO A 79 -10.63 5.66 -11.26
CA PRO A 79 -11.37 5.22 -12.43
C PRO A 79 -12.28 6.37 -12.85
N SER A 80 -12.21 6.76 -14.12
CA SER A 80 -13.17 7.67 -14.74
C SER A 80 -14.57 7.18 -14.40
N GLN A 81 -15.33 8.00 -13.66
CA GLN A 81 -16.73 7.69 -13.38
C GLN A 81 -17.42 7.43 -14.72
N THR A 82 -17.76 6.16 -14.97
CA THR A 82 -18.65 5.80 -16.06
C THR A 82 -19.98 6.44 -15.70
N ARG A 83 -20.27 7.59 -16.33
CA ARG A 83 -21.61 8.18 -16.34
C ARG A 83 -22.53 7.09 -16.87
N ARG A 84 -23.26 6.41 -15.98
CA ARG A 84 -24.46 5.67 -16.37
C ARG A 84 -25.40 6.72 -16.93
N SER A 85 -25.43 6.79 -18.26
CA SER A 85 -26.55 7.31 -19.03
C SER A 85 -27.80 6.59 -18.54
N ARG A 86 -28.59 7.27 -17.69
CA ARG A 86 -30.02 6.98 -17.59
C ARG A 86 -30.61 7.43 -18.92
N ARG A 87 -30.96 6.48 -19.77
CA ARG A 87 -32.01 6.68 -20.76
C ARG A 87 -33.31 6.47 -20.00
N ASP A 88 -34.04 7.56 -19.83
CA ASP A 88 -35.51 7.55 -19.75
C ASP A 88 -36.01 8.05 -21.11
#